data_AF-A0A2U1PDN0-F1
#
_entry.id   AF-A0A2U1PDN0-F1
#
_cell.length_a   1.000
_cell.length_b   1.000
_cell.length_c   1.000
_cell.angle_alpha   90.00
_cell.angle_beta   90.00
_cell.angle_gamma   90.00
#
_symmetry.space_group_name_H-M   'P 1'
#
loop_
_entity.id
_entity.type
_entity.pdbx_description
1 polymer ?
#
loop_
_entity_poly.entity_id
_entity_poly.type
_entity_poly.pdbx_seq_one_letter_code
_entity_poly.pdbx_strand_id
1 'polypeptide(L)'
;MATKERKILVAVDEGEESVYALSWCLKNIVNENSKDTIVLLYVKPPQVVYTALDGSGYLFSPDIIATMDKYRNEVADTVIDKAKKLCKDLQHVKVETRVEVGDARDVICSAAEKMGVDMVVLGSHGYGLIKRAFLGSVSNHCAQNIKCPVLIVKRPKTCATTSTS
;
A
#
# COMPACT_ATOMS: atom_id res chain seq x y z
N MET A 1 13.87 16.27 24.96
CA MET A 1 14.16 14.87 24.62
C MET A 1 14.46 14.81 23.13
N ALA A 2 15.48 14.08 22.70
CA ALA A 2 15.75 13.91 21.27
C ALA A 2 14.53 13.26 20.61
N THR A 3 14.07 13.81 19.47
CA THR A 3 12.97 13.21 18.72
C THR A 3 13.44 11.84 18.20
N LYS A 4 12.77 10.76 18.64
CA LYS A 4 13.06 9.41 18.17
C LYS A 4 12.78 9.36 16.66
N GLU A 5 13.75 8.90 15.88
CA GLU A 5 13.56 8.58 14.47
C GLU A 5 12.59 7.40 14.36
N ARG A 6 11.45 7.61 13.69
CA ARG A 6 10.43 6.57 13.50
C ARG A 6 10.42 6.14 12.05
N LYS A 7 10.23 4.84 11.81
CA LYS A 7 9.99 4.30 10.48
C LYS A 7 8.51 3.96 10.33
N ILE A 8 7.82 4.65 9.43
CA ILE A 8 6.39 4.51 9.18
C ILE A 8 6.21 3.85 7.82
N LEU A 9 5.69 2.62 7.81
CA LEU A 9 5.35 1.95 6.56
C LEU A 9 3.94 2.31 6.14
N VAL A 10 3.77 2.76 4.90
CA VAL A 10 2.46 3.04 4.31
C VAL A 10 2.27 2.10 3.13
N ALA A 11 1.28 1.20 3.23
CA ALA A 11 0.93 0.36 2.09
C ALA A 11 0.04 1.15 1.13
N VAL A 12 0.47 1.21 -0.13
CA VAL A 12 -0.25 1.88 -1.22
C VAL A 12 -0.67 0.86 -2.26
N ASP A 13 -1.80 1.12 -2.90
CA ASP A 13 -2.34 0.33 -4.01
C ASP A 13 -2.93 1.28 -5.07
N GLU A 14 -3.61 0.72 -6.06
CA GLU A 14 -4.27 1.48 -7.13
C GLU A 14 -5.52 2.23 -6.66
N GLY A 15 -6.01 1.93 -5.45
CA GLY A 15 -7.25 2.43 -4.89
C GLY A 15 -7.14 3.81 -4.24
N GLU A 16 -8.26 4.53 -4.20
CA GLU A 16 -8.31 5.87 -3.59
C GLU A 16 -8.22 5.83 -2.05
N GLU A 17 -8.58 4.71 -1.42
CA GLU A 17 -8.51 4.52 0.03
C GLU A 17 -7.05 4.55 0.53
N SER A 18 -6.13 3.88 -0.16
CA SER A 18 -4.72 3.85 0.23
C SER A 18 -4.03 5.19 -0.01
N VAL A 19 -4.37 5.86 -1.12
CA VAL A 19 -3.93 7.23 -1.42
C VAL A 19 -4.42 8.20 -0.34
N TYR A 20 -5.69 8.08 0.07
CA TYR A 20 -6.23 8.88 1.17
C TYR A 20 -5.53 8.59 2.51
N ALA A 21 -5.25 7.31 2.80
CA ALA A 21 -4.52 6.91 4.00
C ALA A 21 -3.13 7.54 4.07
N LEU A 22 -2.40 7.56 2.95
CA LEU A 22 -1.12 8.26 2.83
C LEU A 22 -1.29 9.75 3.11
N SER A 23 -2.17 10.45 2.40
CA SER A 23 -2.41 11.89 2.62
C SER A 23 -2.79 12.21 4.07
N TRP A 24 -3.63 11.37 4.68
CA TRP A 24 -4.01 11.52 6.08
C TRP A 24 -2.82 11.34 7.02
N CYS A 25 -1.99 10.32 6.80
CA CYS A 25 -0.78 10.08 7.58
C CYS A 25 0.18 11.28 7.51
N LEU A 26 0.44 11.78 6.29
CA LEU A 26 1.30 12.94 6.07
C LEU A 26 0.81 14.17 6.83
N LYS A 27 -0.51 14.39 6.85
CA LYS A 27 -1.11 15.55 7.50
C LYS A 27 -1.16 15.46 9.03
N ASN A 28 -1.33 14.26 9.59
CA ASN A 28 -1.70 14.08 11.01
C ASN A 28 -0.65 13.38 11.87
N ILE A 29 0.26 12.60 11.28
CA ILE A 29 1.26 11.81 12.02
C ILE A 29 2.66 12.40 11.86
N VAL A 30 2.96 12.82 10.64
CA VAL A 30 4.26 13.37 10.25
C VAL A 30 4.26 14.86 10.58
N ASN A 31 5.35 15.34 11.18
CA ASN A 31 5.50 16.76 11.53
C ASN A 31 6.89 17.28 11.15
N GLU A 32 7.00 18.60 11.01
CA GLU A 32 8.23 19.28 10.55
C GLU A 32 9.43 19.09 11.49
N ASN A 33 9.18 18.80 12.78
CA ASN A 33 10.22 18.57 13.78
C ASN A 33 10.60 17.09 13.93
N SER A 34 9.97 16.20 13.16
CA SER A 34 10.23 14.77 13.19
C SER A 34 11.38 14.40 12.26
N LYS A 35 12.12 13.35 12.63
CA LYS A 35 13.09 12.69 11.75
C LYS A 35 12.48 11.43 11.16
N ASP A 36 11.20 11.48 10.81
CA ASP A 36 10.49 10.29 10.37
C ASP A 36 11.00 9.82 8.99
N THR A 37 11.04 8.50 8.82
CA THR A 37 11.21 7.87 7.51
C THR A 37 9.88 7.23 7.10
N ILE A 38 9.34 7.65 5.97
CA ILE A 38 8.17 7.03 5.35
C ILE A 38 8.64 5.98 4.35
N VAL A 39 8.18 4.75 4.51
CA VAL A 39 8.41 3.65 3.57
C VAL A 39 7.11 3.40 2.81
N LEU A 40 7.06 3.79 1.54
CA LEU A 40 5.94 3.50 0.64
C LEU A 40 6.11 2.09 0.10
N LEU A 41 5.19 1.19 0.43
CA LEU A 41 5.20 -0.20 -0.02
C LEU A 41 4.04 -0.47 -0.98
N TYR A 42 4.36 -0.88 -2.22
CA TYR A 42 3.40 -1.48 -3.15
C TYR A 42 3.68 -2.98 -3.28
N VAL A 43 2.64 -3.81 -3.27
CA VAL A 43 2.76 -5.26 -3.44
C VAL A 43 2.11 -5.67 -4.75
N LYS A 44 2.92 -6.14 -5.70
CA LYS A 44 2.47 -6.75 -6.94
C LYS A 44 1.82 -8.10 -6.62
N PRO A 45 0.57 -8.36 -7.07
CA PRO A 45 -0.05 -9.67 -6.96
C PRO A 45 0.86 -10.77 -7.56
N PRO A 46 0.88 -12.00 -7.02
CA PRO A 46 1.71 -13.06 -7.55
C PRO A 46 1.35 -13.39 -9.00
N GLN A 47 2.36 -13.78 -9.78
CA GLN A 47 2.17 -14.37 -11.10
C GLN A 47 1.39 -15.68 -10.93
N VAL A 48 0.14 -15.75 -11.39
CA VAL A 48 -0.58 -17.02 -11.43
C VAL A 48 -0.11 -17.76 -12.68
N VAL A 49 0.84 -18.67 -12.48
CA VAL A 49 1.31 -19.55 -13.55
C VAL A 49 0.44 -20.80 -13.57
N TYR A 50 -0.31 -20.97 -14.65
CA TYR A 50 -1.02 -22.22 -14.92
C TYR A 50 -0.13 -23.14 -15.76
N THR A 51 0.01 -24.39 -15.35
CA THR A 51 0.81 -25.40 -16.05
C THR A 51 0.08 -25.95 -17.27
N ALA A 52 0.75 -26.00 -18.42
CA ALA A 52 0.22 -26.64 -19.62
C ALA A 52 0.35 -28.18 -19.57
N LEU A 53 -0.55 -28.86 -20.28
CA LEU A 53 -0.54 -30.32 -20.47
C LEU A 53 0.55 -30.80 -21.44
N ASP A 54 1.18 -29.89 -22.19
CA ASP A 54 2.14 -30.19 -23.27
C ASP A 54 3.59 -30.39 -22.79
N GLY A 55 3.82 -30.40 -21.47
CA GLY A 55 5.14 -30.63 -20.88
C GLY A 55 6.08 -29.41 -20.87
N SER A 56 5.65 -28.26 -21.41
CA SER A 56 6.41 -27.00 -21.34
C SER A 56 6.32 -26.31 -19.98
N GLY A 57 5.32 -26.68 -19.16
CA GLY A 57 5.13 -26.17 -17.80
C GLY A 57 4.38 -24.84 -17.69
N TYR A 58 3.98 -24.19 -18.80
CA TYR A 58 3.31 -22.88 -18.79
C TYR A 58 2.19 -22.81 -19.85
N LEU A 59 0.99 -22.34 -19.49
CA LEU A 59 -0.11 -22.08 -20.46
C LEU A 59 0.14 -20.85 -21.34
N PHE A 60 1.07 -19.98 -20.99
CA PHE A 60 1.35 -18.74 -21.71
C PHE A 60 2.69 -18.81 -22.41
N SER A 61 2.76 -18.27 -23.64
CA SER A 61 4.03 -18.13 -24.35
C SER A 61 4.97 -17.16 -23.63
N PRO A 62 6.30 -17.27 -23.81
CA PRO A 62 7.28 -16.36 -23.21
C PRO A 62 6.98 -14.88 -23.48
N ASP A 63 6.51 -14.53 -24.68
CA ASP A 63 6.17 -13.15 -25.04
C ASP A 63 4.95 -12.62 -24.27
N ILE A 64 3.97 -13.48 -23.99
CA ILE A 64 2.81 -13.12 -23.16
C ILE A 64 3.26 -12.87 -21.72
N ILE A 65 4.11 -13.75 -21.16
CA ILE A 65 4.67 -13.59 -19.82
C ILE A 65 5.42 -12.26 -19.70
N ALA A 66 6.30 -11.97 -20.66
CA ALA A 66 7.06 -10.72 -20.69
C ALA A 66 6.16 -9.48 -20.78
N THR A 67 5.09 -9.54 -21.59
CA THR A 67 4.11 -8.46 -21.71
C THR A 67 3.36 -8.24 -20.40
N MET A 68 2.94 -9.31 -19.72
CA MET A 68 2.28 -9.23 -18.41
C MET A 68 3.20 -8.65 -17.33
N ASP A 69 4.48 -9.05 -17.32
CA ASP A 69 5.46 -8.48 -16.40
C ASP A 69 5.71 -7.00 -16.64
N LYS A 70 5.81 -6.58 -17.90
CA LYS A 70 5.93 -5.18 -18.28
C LYS A 70 4.75 -4.37 -17.74
N TYR A 71 3.52 -4.82 -18.01
CA TYR A 71 2.31 -4.15 -17.52
C TYR A 71 2.28 -4.06 -15.98
N ARG A 72 2.62 -5.14 -15.27
CA ARG A 72 2.67 -5.15 -13.80
C ARG A 72 3.71 -4.17 -13.24
N ASN A 73 4.85 -4.01 -13.92
CA ASN A 73 5.86 -3.03 -13.53
C ASN A 73 5.40 -1.60 -13.82
N GLU A 74 4.76 -1.33 -14.96
CA GLU A 74 4.20 -0.02 -15.28
C GLU A 74 3.13 0.42 -14.25
N VAL A 75 2.28 -0.52 -13.81
CA VAL A 75 1.31 -0.25 -12.73
C VAL A 75 2.03 0.07 -11.42
N ALA A 76 3.05 -0.70 -11.05
CA ALA A 76 3.83 -0.45 -9.84
C ALA A 76 4.48 0.94 -9.85
N ASP A 77 5.11 1.31 -10.97
CA ASP A 77 5.72 2.62 -11.17
C ASP A 77 4.68 3.74 -11.05
N THR A 78 3.51 3.55 -11.66
CA THR A 78 2.40 4.52 -11.59
C THR A 78 1.92 4.74 -10.15
N VAL A 79 1.72 3.67 -9.38
CA VAL A 79 1.28 3.75 -7.98
C VAL A 79 2.33 4.44 -7.12
N ILE A 80 3.60 4.02 -7.24
CA ILE A 80 4.70 4.60 -6.47
C ILE A 80 4.92 6.07 -6.82
N ASP A 81 4.86 6.45 -8.10
CA ASP A 81 5.02 7.84 -8.51
C ASP A 81 3.89 8.73 -8.02
N LYS A 82 2.65 8.22 -8.02
CA LYS A 82 1.51 8.93 -7.42
C LYS A 82 1.70 9.14 -5.92
N ALA A 83 2.16 8.11 -5.20
CA ALA A 83 2.42 8.20 -3.77
C ALA A 83 3.60 9.15 -3.45
N LYS A 84 4.70 9.07 -4.20
CA LYS A 84 5.84 10.00 -4.09
C LYS A 84 5.41 11.45 -4.33
N LYS A 85 4.54 11.70 -5.31
CA LYS A 85 4.02 13.05 -5.60
C LYS A 85 3.34 13.69 -4.39
N LEU A 86 2.64 12.92 -3.56
CA LEU A 86 2.01 13.42 -2.34
C LEU A 86 3.01 13.77 -1.24
N CYS A 87 4.22 13.23 -1.31
CA CYS A 87 5.27 13.45 -0.32
C CYS A 87 6.24 14.59 -0.70
N LYS A 88 6.07 15.23 -1.87
CA LYS A 88 7.04 16.18 -2.44
C LYS A 88 7.31 17.40 -1.56
N ASP A 89 6.31 17.86 -0.82
CA ASP A 89 6.42 19.10 -0.03
C ASP A 89 6.99 18.85 1.38
N LEU A 90 7.38 17.61 1.70
CA LEU A 90 7.98 17.26 2.98
C LEU A 90 9.47 17.59 2.99
N GLN A 91 9.86 18.66 3.70
CA GLN A 91 11.26 19.11 3.74
C GLN A 91 12.16 18.34 4.71
N HIS A 92 11.57 17.65 5.70
CA HIS A 92 12.31 17.04 6.82
C HIS A 92 12.06 15.54 7.01
N VAL A 93 11.45 14.90 6.01
CA VAL A 93 11.00 13.50 6.09
C VAL A 93 11.69 12.72 4.99
N LYS A 94 12.35 11.61 5.36
CA LYS A 94 12.95 10.72 4.37
C LYS A 94 11.85 9.87 3.75
N VAL A 95 11.80 9.82 2.42
CA VAL A 95 10.84 8.96 1.70
C VAL A 95 11.61 7.84 1.01
N GLU A 96 11.32 6.60 1.41
CA GLU A 96 11.81 5.38 0.77
C GLU A 96 10.66 4.67 0.06
N THR A 97 10.96 3.92 -1.00
CA THR A 97 9.96 3.17 -1.76
C THR A 97 10.37 1.72 -1.94
N ARG A 98 9.41 0.81 -1.80
CA ARG A 98 9.59 -0.63 -1.97
C ARG A 98 8.47 -1.18 -2.84
N VAL A 99 8.85 -2.05 -3.77
CA VAL A 99 7.93 -2.82 -4.60
C VAL A 99 8.26 -4.28 -4.38
N GLU A 100 7.31 -5.04 -3.85
CA GLU A 100 7.45 -6.45 -3.55
C GLU A 100 6.47 -7.27 -4.38
N VAL A 101 6.65 -8.59 -4.45
CA VAL A 101 5.74 -9.51 -5.16
C VAL A 101 5.20 -10.54 -4.17
N GLY A 102 3.88 -10.76 -4.16
CA GLY A 102 3.26 -11.80 -3.34
C GLY A 102 1.83 -11.46 -2.90
N ASP A 103 1.30 -12.23 -1.96
CA ASP A 103 0.05 -11.85 -1.28
C ASP A 103 0.31 -10.65 -0.36
N ALA A 104 -0.46 -9.58 -0.55
CA ALA A 104 -0.28 -8.34 0.19
C ALA A 104 -0.38 -8.54 1.72
N ARG A 105 -1.18 -9.50 2.20
CA ARG A 105 -1.31 -9.81 3.63
C ARG A 105 0.02 -10.24 4.22
N ASP A 106 0.65 -11.23 3.59
CA ASP A 106 1.89 -11.83 4.09
C ASP A 106 3.09 -10.91 3.86
N VAL A 107 3.14 -10.27 2.69
CA VAL A 107 4.23 -9.36 2.32
C VAL A 107 4.28 -8.15 3.24
N ILE A 108 3.14 -7.51 3.55
CA ILE A 108 3.12 -6.35 4.45
C ILE A 108 3.52 -6.75 5.87
N CYS A 109 3.01 -7.85 6.41
CA CYS A 109 3.40 -8.37 7.72
C CYS A 109 4.92 -8.65 7.78
N SER A 110 5.44 -9.35 6.77
CA SER A 110 6.87 -9.68 6.69
C SER A 110 7.73 -8.43 6.55
N ALA A 111 7.32 -7.47 5.73
CA ALA A 111 8.02 -6.21 5.53
C ALA A 111 8.09 -5.38 6.82
N ALA A 112 6.99 -5.28 7.56
CA ALA A 112 6.93 -4.58 8.83
C ALA A 112 7.91 -5.16 9.86
N GLU A 113 7.96 -6.49 9.99
CA GLU A 113 8.87 -7.17 10.90
C GLU A 113 10.34 -7.03 10.45
N LYS A 114 10.65 -7.33 9.19
CA LYS A 114 12.02 -7.26 8.64
C LYS A 114 12.64 -5.87 8.72
N MET A 115 11.83 -4.83 8.50
CA MET A 115 12.33 -3.45 8.52
C MET A 115 12.32 -2.82 9.92
N GLY A 116 11.72 -3.50 10.91
CA GLY A 116 11.57 -3.00 12.28
C GLY A 116 10.83 -1.65 12.30
N VAL A 117 9.68 -1.58 11.61
CA VAL A 117 8.92 -0.33 11.51
C VAL A 117 8.19 -0.02 12.82
N ASP A 118 8.06 1.26 13.16
CA ASP A 118 7.37 1.71 14.37
C ASP A 118 5.85 1.76 14.20
N MET A 119 5.36 1.84 12.95
CA MET A 119 3.94 1.86 12.62
C MET A 119 3.70 1.41 11.17
N VAL A 120 2.56 0.76 10.95
CA VAL A 120 2.03 0.44 9.62
C VAL A 120 0.73 1.21 9.38
N VAL A 121 0.62 1.87 8.23
CA VAL A 121 -0.56 2.64 7.82
C VAL A 121 -1.18 2.00 6.59
N LEU A 122 -2.48 1.74 6.66
CA LEU A 122 -3.27 1.07 5.62
C LEU A 122 -4.55 1.85 5.34
N GLY A 123 -5.03 1.77 4.10
CA GLY A 123 -6.42 2.11 3.78
C GLY A 123 -7.40 1.15 4.45
N SER A 124 -8.63 1.60 4.70
CA SER A 124 -9.67 0.74 5.29
C SER A 124 -10.11 -0.40 4.38
N HIS A 125 -10.05 -0.18 3.07
CA HIS A 125 -10.42 -1.11 2.02
C HIS A 125 -9.43 -0.97 0.84
N GLY A 126 -9.36 -1.98 -0.01
CA GLY A 126 -8.62 -1.90 -1.27
C GLY A 126 -9.51 -1.51 -2.46
N TYR A 127 -9.03 -1.77 -3.66
CA TYR A 127 -9.78 -1.64 -4.90
C TYR A 127 -10.97 -2.64 -4.95
N GLY A 128 -12.18 -2.20 -4.57
CA GLY A 128 -13.38 -3.05 -4.61
C GLY A 128 -14.64 -2.42 -4.00
N LEU A 129 -15.82 -2.90 -4.43
CA LEU A 129 -17.15 -2.39 -4.04
C LEU A 129 -17.68 -3.02 -2.73
N ILE A 130 -16.94 -2.90 -1.63
CA ILE A 130 -17.47 -3.40 -0.34
C ILE A 130 -18.47 -2.38 0.22
N LYS A 131 -19.76 -2.74 0.19
CA LYS A 131 -20.90 -1.85 0.52
C LYS A 131 -21.18 -1.67 2.04
N ARG A 132 -20.36 -2.16 2.97
CA ARG A 132 -20.66 -2.13 4.41
C ARG A 132 -19.43 -1.85 5.29
N ALA A 133 -19.66 -1.58 6.57
CA ALA A 133 -18.67 -1.16 7.59
C ALA A 133 -17.64 -2.23 7.99
N PHE A 134 -17.19 -3.06 7.06
CA PHE A 134 -16.14 -4.04 7.30
C PHE A 134 -14.76 -3.43 7.04
N LEU A 135 -13.70 -4.13 7.42
CA LEU A 135 -12.35 -3.83 6.95
C LEU A 135 -12.06 -4.68 5.71
N GLY A 136 -11.22 -4.19 4.81
CA GLY A 136 -10.66 -4.99 3.73
C GLY A 136 -9.85 -6.17 4.27
N SER A 137 -9.73 -7.24 3.48
CA SER A 137 -9.03 -8.47 3.88
C SER A 137 -7.59 -8.22 4.29
N VAL A 138 -6.87 -7.35 3.57
CA VAL A 138 -5.47 -6.97 3.86
C VAL A 138 -5.38 -6.24 5.20
N SER A 139 -6.17 -5.18 5.38
CA SER A 139 -6.13 -4.34 6.58
C SER A 139 -6.56 -5.12 7.83
N ASN A 140 -7.59 -5.96 7.71
CA ASN A 140 -8.01 -6.84 8.79
C ASN A 140 -6.92 -7.85 9.18
N HIS A 141 -6.29 -8.49 8.19
CA HIS A 141 -5.21 -9.44 8.45
C HIS A 141 -4.01 -8.75 9.11
N CYS A 142 -3.59 -7.59 8.61
CA CYS A 142 -2.46 -6.85 9.17
C CYS A 142 -2.72 -6.42 10.61
N ALA A 143 -3.92 -5.91 10.92
CA ALA A 143 -4.29 -5.51 12.28
C ALA A 143 -4.24 -6.66 13.29
N GLN A 144 -4.43 -7.90 12.84
CA GLN A 144 -4.39 -9.09 13.70
C GLN A 144 -2.98 -9.66 13.87
N ASN A 145 -2.09 -9.50 12.89
CA ASN A 145 -0.83 -10.24 12.81
C ASN A 145 0.43 -9.38 12.96
N ILE A 146 0.35 -8.07 12.72
CA ILE A 146 1.50 -7.17 12.85
C ILE A 146 1.73 -6.82 14.32
N LYS A 147 2.98 -6.93 14.77
CA LYS A 147 3.38 -6.69 16.17
C LYS A 147 3.48 -5.21 16.54
N CYS A 148 3.76 -4.33 15.58
CA CYS A 148 3.80 -2.88 15.81
C CYS A 148 2.40 -2.26 15.63
N PRO A 149 2.17 -1.02 16.12
CA PRO A 149 0.93 -0.29 15.88
C PRO A 149 0.49 -0.29 14.41
N VAL A 150 -0.78 -0.60 14.18
CA VAL A 150 -1.43 -0.55 12.86
C VAL A 150 -2.48 0.55 12.85
N LEU A 151 -2.32 1.53 11.97
CA LEU A 151 -3.26 2.60 11.73
C LEU A 151 -4.05 2.29 10.45
N ILE A 152 -5.36 2.10 10.59
CA ILE A 152 -6.25 1.93 9.46
C ILE A 152 -7.04 3.22 9.24
N VAL A 153 -6.84 3.84 8.08
CA VAL A 153 -7.49 5.09 7.72
C VAL A 153 -8.67 4.81 6.80
N LYS A 154 -9.85 5.21 7.25
CA LYS A 154 -11.08 5.15 6.45
C LYS A 154 -11.29 6.48 5.73
N ARG A 155 -11.50 6.44 4.42
CA ARG A 155 -11.92 7.64 3.70
C ARG A 155 -13.38 7.97 3.99
N PRO A 156 -13.71 9.23 4.33
CA PRO A 156 -15.09 9.67 4.45
C PRO A 156 -15.83 9.48 3.12
N LYS A 157 -17.06 8.96 3.16
CA LYS A 157 -17.94 8.99 2.00
C LYS A 157 -18.37 10.44 1.78
N THR A 158 -18.28 10.95 0.56
CA THR A 158 -18.91 12.21 0.20
C THR A 158 -20.43 12.03 0.36
N CYS A 159 -21.03 12.66 1.37
CA CYS A 159 -22.48 12.78 1.42
C CYS A 159 -22.91 13.59 0.20
N ALA A 160 -23.66 12.98 -0.71
CA ALA A 160 -24.41 13.74 -1.69
C ALA A 160 -25.44 14.56 -0.92
N THR A 161 -25.19 15.85 -0.75
CA THR A 161 -26.22 16.80 -0.35
C THR A 161 -27.29 16.81 -1.44
N THR A 162 -28.38 16.08 -1.22
CA THR A 162 -29.62 16.32 -1.96
C THR A 162 -30.15 17.67 -1.52
N SER A 163 -29.81 18.70 -2.29
CA SER A 163 -30.53 19.97 -2.29
C SER A 163 -31.93 19.70 -2.85
N THR A 164 -32.90 19.48 -1.98
CA THR A 164 -34.32 19.62 -2.34
C THR A 164 -34.64 21.11 -2.40
N SER A 165 -34.91 21.55 -3.62
CA SER A 165 -35.57 22.83 -3.96
C SER A 165 -36.96 22.93 -3.36
#